data_AF-L0EIB7-F1
#
_entry.id   AF-L0EIB7-F1
#
_cell.length_a   1.000
_cell.length_b   1.000
_cell.length_c   1.000
_cell.angle_alpha   90.00
_cell.angle_beta   90.00
_cell.angle_gamma   90.00
#
_symmetry.space_group_name_H-M   'P 1'
#
loop_
_entity.id
_entity.type
_entity.pdbx_description
1 polymer ?
#
loop_
_entity_poly.entity_id
_entity_poly.type
_entity_poly.pdbx_seq_one_letter_code
_entity_poly.pdbx_strand_id
1 'polypeptide(L)'
;MRKGTQNTIRKAYDRKLQMVVTAKEAAINQGFEPNRYVCVVCEEEVYVAAAYSTERSVHFRHHRGNNNVECEYYLGQLTGNTDRLSFKRESREVGEIYFDNKNRNFCLGLRFSVDEIEDCEKNNVFIELNTEDKNRTLLKIKINRENFAPDTVTLFPLARFSSSYYLSFSSEEETSKRLFFSRSNTPIFFRMMGHDQAGRCKYVRGGVLYTNIKYVVVFPLKKSSLKNQFLLNEFDVEDTFEFKTMDMRFIGMVLSIKYLSKNLVSLLKSWNYKAETSEALTILWPPTYLTDNKCNVNADYIYVYSSFNLIPKGNTNVPRENIRLVTSNVSRINLLPQSIIFKKNAEIIIEKKDSITFNKKHIQSYARKANVFKVPEDGLSYFMFNCYGVSQLTVNQTVYMTPDSLIIGYKHNYPVTYIVQDEHHVKCGNELLNDILAHYKKTENFDESKIDQNRLSTLALQYIKKCEIDGKINTVVRHYIEEGLL
;
A
#
# COMPACT_ATOMS: atom_id res chain seq x y z
N MET A 1 4.08 -57.82 -2.45
CA MET A 1 4.13 -56.85 -1.33
C MET A 1 4.07 -55.43 -1.91
N ARG A 2 2.90 -54.78 -1.87
CA ARG A 2 2.73 -53.40 -2.31
C ARG A 2 3.27 -52.47 -1.21
N LYS A 3 4.24 -51.61 -1.53
CA LYS A 3 4.75 -50.58 -0.62
C LYS A 3 3.58 -49.69 -0.17
N GLY A 4 3.46 -49.53 1.15
CA GLY A 4 2.44 -48.70 1.77
C GLY A 4 2.48 -47.28 1.25
N THR A 5 1.32 -46.76 0.88
CA THR A 5 1.07 -45.34 0.70
C THR A 5 1.46 -44.61 1.98
N GLN A 6 2.55 -43.85 1.95
CA GLN A 6 2.85 -42.86 3.00
C GLN A 6 1.67 -41.87 3.06
N ASN A 7 0.97 -41.84 4.18
CA ASN A 7 -0.13 -40.91 4.40
C ASN A 7 0.45 -39.51 4.59
N THR A 8 0.18 -38.62 3.63
CA THR A 8 0.78 -37.28 3.58
C THR A 8 -0.24 -36.20 4.00
N ILE A 9 0.24 -35.22 4.78
CA ILE A 9 -0.57 -34.10 5.27
C ILE A 9 -1.07 -33.26 4.09
N ARG A 10 -2.39 -33.05 3.99
CA ARG A 10 -3.00 -32.32 2.86
C ARG A 10 -3.44 -30.91 3.17
N LYS A 11 -3.56 -30.54 4.44
CA LYS A 11 -4.00 -29.21 4.90
C LYS A 11 -3.03 -28.65 5.94
N ALA A 12 -2.89 -27.34 5.94
CA ALA A 12 -2.13 -26.59 6.93
C ALA A 12 -2.84 -25.28 7.22
N TYR A 13 -2.58 -24.67 8.37
CA TYR A 13 -2.98 -23.29 8.62
C TYR A 13 -1.96 -22.35 8.00
N ASP A 14 -2.43 -21.46 7.12
CA ASP A 14 -1.63 -20.40 6.51
C ASP A 14 -1.65 -19.19 7.43
N ARG A 15 -0.52 -18.90 8.09
CA ARG A 15 -0.37 -17.77 9.00
C ARG A 15 -0.52 -16.41 8.30
N LYS A 16 -0.21 -16.32 7.00
CA LYS A 16 -0.37 -15.07 6.24
C LYS A 16 -1.82 -14.82 5.85
N LEU A 17 -2.49 -15.84 5.32
CA LEU A 17 -3.92 -15.72 4.96
C LEU A 17 -4.86 -15.85 6.17
N GLN A 18 -4.32 -16.26 7.32
CA GLN A 18 -5.05 -16.55 8.55
C GLN A 18 -6.19 -17.55 8.36
N MET A 19 -5.95 -18.58 7.53
CA MET A 19 -6.97 -19.58 7.21
C MET A 19 -6.35 -20.95 6.90
N VAL A 20 -7.17 -22.00 6.98
CA VAL A 20 -6.76 -23.35 6.57
C VAL A 20 -6.75 -23.47 5.05
N VAL A 21 -5.62 -23.92 4.51
CA VAL A 21 -5.40 -24.14 3.08
C VAL A 21 -4.98 -25.57 2.79
N THR A 22 -5.28 -26.05 1.59
CA THR A 22 -4.76 -27.32 1.07
C THR A 22 -3.38 -27.14 0.45
N ALA A 23 -2.60 -28.22 0.38
CA ALA A 23 -1.27 -28.19 -0.23
C ALA A 23 -1.33 -27.78 -1.72
N LYS A 24 -2.43 -28.11 -2.42
CA LYS A 24 -2.66 -27.67 -3.80
C LYS A 24 -2.86 -26.16 -3.90
N GLU A 25 -3.70 -25.58 -3.04
CA GLU A 25 -3.92 -24.13 -2.98
C GLU A 25 -2.62 -23.38 -2.64
N ALA A 26 -1.84 -23.93 -1.69
CA ALA A 26 -0.54 -23.39 -1.30
C ALA A 26 0.50 -23.41 -2.44
N ALA A 27 0.57 -24.51 -3.21
CA ALA A 27 1.51 -24.63 -4.34
C ALA A 27 1.24 -23.62 -5.47
N ILE A 28 -0.01 -23.17 -5.65
CA ILE A 28 -0.36 -22.19 -6.68
C ILE A 28 0.33 -20.84 -6.44
N ASN A 29 0.58 -20.48 -5.18
CA ASN A 29 1.13 -19.17 -4.87
C ASN A 29 2.65 -19.07 -5.08
N GLN A 30 3.35 -20.19 -5.34
CA GLN A 30 4.76 -20.33 -5.78
C GLN A 30 5.85 -19.55 -5.00
N GLY A 31 5.49 -18.75 -4.00
CA GLY A 31 6.39 -17.97 -3.15
C GLY A 31 6.88 -18.81 -1.98
N PHE A 32 8.19 -18.95 -1.84
CA PHE A 32 8.80 -19.51 -0.65
C PHE A 32 8.83 -18.42 0.43
N GLU A 33 7.96 -18.54 1.42
CA GLU A 33 8.00 -17.73 2.63
C GLU A 33 8.25 -18.67 3.82
N PRO A 34 9.40 -18.50 4.52
CA PRO A 34 9.68 -19.26 5.72
C PRO A 34 8.54 -19.11 6.74
N ASN A 35 8.21 -20.20 7.44
CA ASN A 35 7.31 -20.20 8.59
C ASN A 35 5.85 -19.82 8.29
N ARG A 36 5.46 -19.83 7.01
CA ARG A 36 4.10 -19.48 6.56
C ARG A 36 3.05 -20.51 6.96
N TYR A 37 3.37 -21.81 6.88
CA TYR A 37 2.41 -22.88 7.12
C TYR A 37 2.72 -23.61 8.41
N VAL A 38 1.67 -23.93 9.18
CA VAL A 38 1.76 -24.78 10.36
C VAL A 38 0.78 -25.95 10.31
N CYS A 39 1.17 -27.05 10.91
CA CYS A 39 0.31 -28.20 11.11
C CYS A 39 -0.90 -27.79 11.95
N VAL A 40 -2.10 -28.14 11.51
CA VAL A 40 -3.35 -27.84 12.25
C VAL A 40 -3.51 -28.68 13.53
N VAL A 41 -2.66 -29.68 13.72
CA VAL A 41 -2.73 -30.63 14.85
C VAL A 41 -1.68 -30.28 15.92
N CYS A 42 -0.40 -30.25 15.53
CA CYS A 42 0.71 -30.03 16.46
C CYS A 42 1.29 -28.61 16.43
N GLU A 43 0.74 -27.71 15.60
CA GLU A 43 1.18 -26.32 15.44
C GLU A 43 2.64 -26.12 14.96
N GLU A 44 3.35 -27.21 14.65
CA GLU A 44 4.70 -27.15 14.11
C GLU A 44 4.75 -26.65 12.65
N GLU A 45 5.88 -26.04 12.28
CA GLU A 45 6.10 -25.52 10.95
C GLU A 45 6.19 -26.62 9.90
N VAL A 46 5.41 -26.45 8.83
CA VAL A 46 5.37 -27.34 7.67
C VAL A 46 5.69 -26.58 6.39
N TYR A 47 6.19 -27.30 5.38
CA TYR A 47 6.47 -26.75 4.06
C TYR A 47 5.75 -27.54 2.97
N VAL A 48 5.49 -26.87 1.84
CA VAL A 48 4.89 -27.50 0.66
C VAL A 48 5.95 -28.37 -0.03
N ALA A 49 5.69 -29.67 -0.08
CA ALA A 49 6.51 -30.66 -0.76
C ALA A 49 5.87 -31.10 -2.08
N ALA A 50 6.72 -31.55 -3.02
CA ALA A 50 6.30 -32.11 -4.31
C ALA A 50 5.46 -31.16 -5.19
N ALA A 51 5.57 -29.83 -5.01
CA ALA A 51 4.83 -28.82 -5.78
C ALA A 51 4.99 -28.96 -7.31
N TYR A 52 6.14 -29.47 -7.76
CA TYR A 52 6.49 -29.67 -9.17
C TYR A 52 6.64 -31.14 -9.57
N SER A 53 6.25 -32.08 -8.71
CA SER A 53 6.39 -33.50 -9.01
C SER A 53 5.28 -33.98 -9.92
N THR A 54 5.64 -34.68 -10.99
CA THR A 54 4.70 -35.44 -11.83
C THR A 54 4.34 -36.80 -11.22
N GLU A 55 5.12 -37.27 -10.25
CA GLU A 55 4.99 -38.61 -9.66
C GLU A 55 4.27 -38.63 -8.31
N ARG A 56 4.30 -37.51 -7.57
CA ARG A 56 3.72 -37.40 -6.23
C ARG A 56 2.79 -36.20 -6.14
N SER A 57 1.65 -36.38 -5.49
CA SER A 57 0.76 -35.27 -5.18
C SER A 57 1.40 -34.30 -4.21
N VAL A 58 1.17 -33.00 -4.44
CA VAL A 58 1.56 -31.93 -3.53
C VAL A 58 0.99 -32.18 -2.12
N HIS A 59 1.84 -32.05 -1.10
CA HIS A 59 1.49 -32.27 0.30
C HIS A 59 2.33 -31.37 1.21
N PHE A 60 1.94 -31.26 2.49
CA PHE A 60 2.73 -30.61 3.51
C PHE A 60 3.64 -31.61 4.22
N ARG A 61 4.81 -31.15 4.69
CA ARG A 61 5.75 -31.94 5.47
C ARG A 61 6.36 -31.12 6.60
N HIS A 62 6.54 -31.71 7.78
CA HIS A 62 7.24 -31.06 8.90
C HIS A 62 8.72 -30.84 8.60
N HIS A 63 9.28 -29.74 9.08
CA HIS A 63 10.71 -29.48 9.00
C HIS A 63 11.53 -30.41 9.89
N ARG A 64 11.05 -30.70 11.11
CA ARG A 64 11.76 -31.49 12.12
C ARG A 64 11.60 -33.01 11.94
N GLY A 65 10.80 -33.46 10.97
CA GLY A 65 10.62 -34.88 10.67
C GLY A 65 10.09 -35.69 11.85
N ASN A 66 9.32 -35.08 12.77
CA ASN A 66 8.61 -35.86 13.77
C ASN A 66 7.54 -36.67 13.03
N ASN A 67 7.78 -37.96 12.85
CA ASN A 67 6.78 -38.89 12.33
C ASN A 67 5.72 -39.13 13.42
N ASN A 68 5.08 -38.07 13.90
CA ASN A 68 4.03 -38.17 14.88
C ASN A 68 2.81 -38.76 14.17
N VAL A 69 2.42 -39.96 14.59
CA VAL A 69 1.42 -40.79 13.93
C VAL A 69 0.10 -40.03 13.76
N GLU A 70 -0.31 -39.26 14.77
CA GLU A 70 -1.53 -38.45 14.74
C GLU A 70 -1.52 -37.36 13.65
N CYS A 71 -0.34 -36.82 13.31
CA CYS A 71 -0.20 -35.84 12.25
C CYS A 71 -0.24 -36.47 10.86
N GLU A 72 0.19 -37.72 10.71
CA GLU A 72 0.17 -38.45 9.43
C GLU A 72 -1.23 -38.96 9.06
N TYR A 73 -2.13 -39.15 10.04
CA TYR A 73 -3.48 -39.72 9.83
C TYR A 73 -4.57 -38.71 9.40
N TYR A 74 -4.25 -37.44 9.13
CA TYR A 74 -5.24 -36.42 8.76
C TYR A 74 -5.76 -36.57 7.31
N LEU A 75 -6.44 -37.69 7.03
CA LEU A 75 -7.19 -37.96 5.81
C LEU A 75 -8.65 -37.56 5.99
N GLY A 76 -8.96 -36.31 5.65
CA GLY A 76 -10.23 -36.00 4.98
C GLY A 76 -11.56 -36.30 5.69
N GLN A 77 -11.63 -36.44 7.02
CA GLN A 77 -12.89 -36.46 7.75
C GLN A 77 -12.86 -35.52 8.94
N LEU A 78 -13.67 -34.45 8.87
CA LEU A 78 -14.70 -34.14 9.88
C LEU A 78 -15.40 -32.85 9.47
N THR A 79 -16.64 -33.03 9.03
CA THR A 79 -17.77 -32.17 9.36
C THR A 79 -17.75 -31.91 10.87
N GLY A 80 -17.10 -30.83 11.29
CA GLY A 80 -16.97 -30.47 12.70
C GLY A 80 -16.52 -29.03 12.80
N ASN A 81 -17.47 -28.14 13.09
CA ASN A 81 -17.35 -26.71 13.40
C ASN A 81 -15.99 -26.08 13.13
N THR A 82 -15.84 -25.52 11.94
CA THR A 82 -14.76 -24.63 11.52
C THR A 82 -14.69 -23.31 12.33
N ASP A 83 -15.66 -23.06 13.22
CA ASP A 83 -15.83 -21.76 13.85
C ASP A 83 -15.06 -21.54 15.16
N ARG A 84 -14.41 -22.57 15.74
CA ARG A 84 -13.76 -22.40 17.06
C ARG A 84 -12.52 -23.29 17.29
N LEU A 85 -11.66 -23.46 16.30
CA LEU A 85 -10.26 -23.76 16.64
C LEU A 85 -9.63 -22.44 17.08
N SER A 86 -9.58 -22.23 18.39
CA SER A 86 -8.76 -21.21 19.03
C SER A 86 -7.30 -21.54 18.76
N PHE A 87 -6.84 -21.34 17.52
CA PHE A 87 -5.43 -21.15 17.26
C PHE A 87 -5.04 -19.97 18.13
N LYS A 88 -4.29 -20.26 19.19
CA LYS A 88 -3.69 -19.21 20.01
C LYS A 88 -2.98 -18.30 19.02
N ARG A 89 -3.46 -17.06 19.02
CA ARG A 89 -2.94 -15.99 18.21
C ARG A 89 -1.43 -15.93 18.41
N GLU A 90 -0.79 -15.61 17.30
CA GLU A 90 0.56 -15.09 17.19
C GLU A 90 1.67 -16.13 17.11
N SER A 91 2.03 -16.39 15.85
CA SER A 91 3.43 -16.43 15.47
C SER A 91 4.16 -15.31 16.20
N ARG A 92 4.89 -15.65 17.26
CA ARG A 92 6.00 -14.82 17.74
C ARG A 92 6.84 -14.54 16.50
N GLU A 93 6.74 -13.35 15.90
CA GLU A 93 7.72 -12.88 14.94
C GLU A 93 8.97 -12.56 15.75
N VAL A 94 9.69 -13.63 16.13
CA VAL A 94 10.82 -13.65 17.03
C VAL A 94 11.97 -12.82 16.42
N GLY A 95 11.97 -11.51 16.63
CA GLY A 95 13.06 -10.56 16.36
C GLY A 95 13.48 -10.41 14.90
N GLU A 96 13.26 -9.25 14.29
CA GLU A 96 13.71 -8.87 12.95
C GLU A 96 14.99 -8.02 12.98
N ILE A 97 15.69 -7.93 11.85
CA ILE A 97 16.92 -7.13 11.74
C ILE A 97 16.62 -5.91 10.89
N TYR A 98 17.04 -4.76 11.37
CA TYR A 98 16.93 -3.49 10.68
C TYR A 98 18.29 -2.83 10.53
N PHE A 99 18.41 -2.02 9.49
CA PHE A 99 19.45 -1.02 9.34
C PHE A 99 18.81 0.36 9.47
N ASP A 100 19.29 1.15 10.42
CA ASP A 100 18.93 2.56 10.56
C ASP A 100 19.81 3.37 9.61
N ASN A 101 19.23 3.80 8.49
CA ASN A 101 19.93 4.60 7.49
C ASN A 101 20.24 6.01 7.98
N LYS A 102 19.55 6.54 9.00
CA LYS A 102 19.82 7.87 9.55
C LYS A 102 21.04 7.83 10.48
N ASN A 103 21.05 6.89 11.42
CA ASN A 103 22.11 6.76 12.42
C ASN A 103 23.24 5.81 12.00
N ARG A 104 23.11 5.14 10.85
CA ARG A 104 24.07 4.18 10.28
C ARG A 104 24.42 3.04 11.25
N ASN A 105 23.40 2.47 11.89
CA ASN A 105 23.57 1.36 12.83
C ASN A 105 22.66 0.18 12.50
N PHE A 106 22.99 -0.99 13.05
CA PHE A 106 22.15 -2.18 12.92
C PHE A 106 21.32 -2.33 14.19
N CYS A 107 20.06 -2.70 14.04
CA CYS A 107 19.11 -2.84 15.14
C CYS A 107 18.41 -4.20 15.10
N LEU A 108 18.15 -4.76 16.28
CA LEU A 108 17.17 -5.81 16.49
C LEU A 108 15.79 -5.16 16.68
N GLY A 109 14.83 -5.47 15.82
CA GLY A 109 13.44 -5.05 15.95
C GLY A 109 12.59 -6.14 16.56
N LEU A 110 11.88 -5.82 17.63
CA LEU A 110 10.97 -6.73 18.33
C LEU A 110 9.57 -6.13 18.33
N ARG A 111 8.56 -6.98 18.12
CA ARG A 111 7.14 -6.58 18.11
C ARG A 111 6.37 -7.59 18.92
N PHE A 112 5.49 -7.09 19.77
CA PHE A 112 4.58 -7.90 20.60
C PHE A 112 3.18 -7.32 20.53
N SER A 113 2.17 -8.18 20.57
CA SER A 113 0.77 -7.73 20.70
C SER A 113 0.46 -7.26 22.12
N VAL A 114 -0.75 -6.69 22.30
CA VAL A 114 -1.26 -6.34 23.63
C VAL A 114 -1.30 -7.59 24.53
N ASP A 115 -1.84 -8.69 24.02
CA ASP A 115 -2.04 -9.93 24.77
C ASP A 115 -0.69 -10.55 25.17
N GLU A 116 0.28 -10.57 24.25
CA GLU A 116 1.64 -11.05 24.52
C GLU A 116 2.36 -10.23 25.59
N ILE A 117 2.24 -8.91 25.53
CA ILE A 117 2.86 -8.02 26.52
C ILE A 117 2.27 -8.29 27.91
N GLU A 118 0.94 -8.38 28.02
CA GLU A 118 0.27 -8.65 29.30
C GLU A 118 0.66 -10.00 29.90
N ASP A 119 0.68 -11.05 29.09
CA ASP A 119 1.05 -12.39 29.55
C ASP A 119 2.52 -12.47 29.96
N CYS A 120 3.41 -11.80 29.22
CA CYS A 120 4.82 -11.73 29.58
C CYS A 120 5.05 -10.87 30.83
N GLU A 121 4.27 -9.81 31.05
CA GLU A 121 4.31 -8.98 32.25
C GLU A 121 3.96 -9.79 33.49
N LYS A 122 2.86 -10.56 33.43
CA LYS A 122 2.40 -11.45 34.52
C LYS A 122 3.45 -12.51 34.87
N ASN A 123 4.10 -13.08 33.85
CA ASN A 123 5.07 -14.16 34.01
C ASN A 123 6.52 -13.65 34.18
N ASN A 124 6.73 -12.32 34.24
CA ASN A 124 8.03 -11.68 34.39
C ASN A 124 9.08 -12.18 33.36
N VAL A 125 8.69 -12.24 32.09
CA VAL A 125 9.52 -12.79 31.01
C VAL A 125 10.55 -11.76 30.51
N PHE A 126 11.77 -12.23 30.28
CA PHE A 126 12.87 -11.44 29.72
C PHE A 126 13.32 -11.99 28.37
N ILE A 127 13.81 -11.08 27.54
CA ILE A 127 14.50 -11.38 26.29
C ILE A 127 15.98 -11.23 26.53
N GLU A 128 16.74 -12.22 26.07
CA GLU A 128 18.20 -12.17 26.06
C GLU A 128 18.74 -12.34 24.65
N LEU A 129 19.62 -11.41 24.25
CA LEU A 129 20.37 -11.52 23.00
C LEU A 129 21.83 -11.87 23.34
N ASN A 130 22.28 -13.02 22.86
CA ASN A 130 23.63 -13.53 23.07
C ASN A 130 24.36 -13.69 21.73
N THR A 131 25.70 -13.67 21.72
CA THR A 131 26.51 -14.01 20.53
C THR A 131 26.97 -15.47 20.58
N GLU A 132 27.73 -15.94 19.58
CA GLU A 132 28.41 -17.26 19.63
C GLU A 132 29.31 -17.41 20.88
N ASP A 133 29.89 -16.31 21.35
CA ASP A 133 30.57 -16.26 22.64
C ASP A 133 29.53 -16.17 23.77
N LYS A 134 29.04 -17.34 24.22
CA LYS A 134 28.02 -17.50 25.28
C LYS A 134 28.34 -16.80 26.62
N ASN A 135 29.53 -16.22 26.78
CA ASN A 135 29.99 -15.59 28.00
C ASN A 135 29.52 -14.14 28.19
N ARG A 136 28.77 -13.55 27.24
CA ARG A 136 28.29 -12.16 27.40
C ARG A 136 26.97 -11.88 26.71
N THR A 137 25.95 -11.59 27.51
CA THR A 137 24.65 -11.09 27.06
C THR A 137 24.80 -9.66 26.53
N LEU A 138 24.41 -9.44 25.28
CA LEU A 138 24.43 -8.13 24.64
C LEU A 138 23.24 -7.27 25.05
N LEU A 139 22.10 -7.91 25.30
CA LEU A 139 20.85 -7.25 25.58
C LEU A 139 20.03 -8.14 26.52
N LYS A 140 19.52 -7.56 27.62
CA LYS A 140 18.55 -8.21 28.50
C LYS A 140 17.44 -7.21 28.81
N ILE A 141 16.23 -7.49 28.34
CA ILE A 141 15.09 -6.56 28.47
C ILE A 141 13.85 -7.32 28.94
N LYS A 142 13.09 -6.70 29.82
CA LYS A 142 11.80 -7.22 30.28
C LYS A 142 10.71 -6.91 29.25
N ILE A 143 9.89 -7.89 28.91
CA ILE A 143 8.72 -7.67 28.05
C ILE A 143 7.59 -7.10 28.92
N ASN A 144 7.39 -5.79 28.82
CA ASN A 144 6.38 -5.04 29.57
C ASN A 144 5.95 -3.79 28.79
N ARG A 145 4.87 -3.14 29.26
CA ARG A 145 4.29 -1.94 28.64
C ARG A 145 5.18 -0.71 28.75
N GLU A 146 6.20 -0.73 29.62
CA GLU A 146 7.20 0.33 29.72
C GLU A 146 8.21 0.27 28.57
N ASN A 147 8.62 -0.94 28.17
CA ASN A 147 9.64 -1.14 27.13
C ASN A 147 9.04 -1.38 25.75
N PHE A 148 7.78 -1.80 25.65
CA PHE A 148 7.13 -2.16 24.40
C PHE A 148 5.76 -1.48 24.26
N ALA A 149 5.57 -0.81 23.12
CA ALA A 149 4.24 -0.43 22.67
C ALA A 149 3.61 -1.59 21.89
N PRO A 150 2.34 -1.92 22.13
CA PRO A 150 1.65 -2.99 21.41
C PRO A 150 1.69 -2.80 19.89
N ASP A 151 1.83 -3.91 19.17
CA ASP A 151 1.84 -4.03 17.70
C ASP A 151 2.87 -3.14 16.97
N THR A 152 3.78 -2.53 17.73
CA THR A 152 4.79 -1.60 17.23
C THR A 152 6.17 -2.23 17.32
N VAL A 153 6.97 -2.06 16.25
CA VAL A 153 8.37 -2.53 16.25
C VAL A 153 9.22 -1.62 17.12
N THR A 154 9.77 -2.18 18.20
CA THR A 154 10.76 -1.54 19.07
C THR A 154 12.16 -1.94 18.64
N LEU A 155 13.04 -0.96 18.40
CA LEU A 155 14.39 -1.17 17.86
C LEU A 155 15.45 -1.07 18.96
N PHE A 156 16.33 -2.07 19.02
CA PHE A 156 17.47 -2.12 19.92
C PHE A 156 18.78 -2.13 19.13
N PRO A 157 19.62 -1.09 19.23
CA PRO A 157 20.90 -1.03 18.53
C PRO A 157 21.83 -2.20 18.93
N LEU A 158 22.45 -2.82 17.93
CA LEU A 158 23.46 -3.84 18.14
C LEU A 158 24.81 -3.16 18.42
N ALA A 159 25.35 -3.40 19.61
CA ALA A 159 26.60 -2.76 20.04
C ALA A 159 27.86 -3.49 19.55
N ARG A 160 27.77 -4.78 19.22
CA ARG A 160 28.94 -5.61 18.88
C ARG A 160 28.64 -6.55 17.73
N PHE A 161 29.59 -6.69 16.81
CA PHE A 161 29.44 -7.49 15.60
C PHE A 161 29.58 -8.98 15.93
N SER A 162 28.69 -9.80 15.38
CA SER A 162 28.79 -11.26 15.38
C SER A 162 28.21 -11.84 14.09
N SER A 163 28.73 -12.99 13.63
CA SER A 163 28.11 -13.70 12.50
C SER A 163 26.77 -14.34 12.86
N SER A 164 26.59 -14.71 14.13
CA SER A 164 25.37 -15.33 14.63
C SER A 164 25.01 -14.74 15.99
N TYR A 165 23.74 -14.39 16.17
CA TYR A 165 23.22 -14.02 17.47
C TYR A 165 22.11 -14.99 17.85
N TYR A 166 21.90 -15.17 19.14
CA TYR A 166 20.96 -16.11 19.71
C TYR A 166 19.97 -15.30 20.52
N LEU A 167 18.70 -15.35 20.10
CA LEU A 167 17.61 -14.71 20.81
C LEU A 167 16.91 -15.79 21.64
N SER A 168 16.81 -15.56 22.95
CA SER A 168 16.17 -16.47 23.89
C SER A 168 15.20 -15.72 24.79
N PHE A 169 14.13 -16.40 25.18
CA PHE A 169 13.18 -15.92 26.16
C PHE A 169 13.41 -16.69 27.47
N SER A 170 13.31 -16.02 28.61
CA SER A 170 13.53 -16.66 29.92
C SER A 170 12.54 -17.78 30.22
N SER A 171 11.40 -17.83 29.51
CA SER A 171 10.37 -18.87 29.61
C SER A 171 10.61 -20.07 28.69
N GLU A 172 11.62 -20.04 27.81
CA GLU A 172 11.88 -21.09 26.83
C GLU A 172 13.25 -21.75 27.06
N GLU A 173 13.31 -23.07 27.01
CA GLU A 173 14.58 -23.81 27.02
C GLU A 173 15.30 -23.76 25.65
N GLU A 174 14.56 -23.55 24.55
CA GLU A 174 15.13 -23.47 23.20
C GLU A 174 15.62 -22.04 22.87
N THR A 175 16.90 -21.91 22.54
CA THR A 175 17.46 -20.67 22.01
C THR A 175 17.26 -20.61 20.49
N SER A 176 16.59 -19.58 19.98
CA SER A 176 16.46 -19.37 18.53
C SER A 176 17.75 -18.79 17.96
N LYS A 177 18.51 -19.60 17.20
CA LYS A 177 19.68 -19.13 16.46
C LYS A 177 19.24 -18.24 15.29
N ARG A 178 19.81 -17.03 15.23
CA ARG A 178 19.61 -16.07 14.16
C ARG A 178 20.97 -15.80 13.50
N LEU A 179 21.05 -16.05 12.20
CA LEU A 179 22.23 -15.74 11.39
C LEU A 179 22.09 -14.29 10.91
N PHE A 180 22.99 -13.40 11.34
CA PHE A 180 22.93 -11.97 11.04
C PHE A 180 23.90 -11.58 9.93
N PHE A 181 25.12 -12.12 9.97
CA PHE A 181 26.16 -11.82 8.98
C PHE A 181 26.74 -13.11 8.43
N SER A 182 26.66 -13.25 7.12
CA SER A 182 27.38 -14.30 6.40
C SER A 182 28.88 -14.17 6.67
N ARG A 183 29.54 -15.30 6.97
CA ARG A 183 31.00 -15.35 7.17
C ARG A 183 31.79 -15.01 5.89
N SER A 184 31.15 -14.99 4.72
CA SER A 184 31.80 -14.98 3.40
C SER A 184 31.96 -13.60 2.72
N ASN A 185 31.98 -12.49 3.46
CA ASN A 185 32.16 -11.14 2.88
C ASN A 185 31.08 -10.76 1.82
N THR A 186 29.96 -11.48 1.82
CA THR A 186 28.84 -11.26 0.88
C THR A 186 28.04 -10.03 1.29
N PRO A 187 27.50 -9.27 0.32
CA PRO A 187 26.63 -8.14 0.61
C PRO A 187 25.38 -8.55 1.39
N ILE A 188 24.93 -7.61 2.23
CA ILE A 188 23.71 -7.76 3.00
C ILE A 188 22.72 -6.72 2.51
N PHE A 189 21.55 -7.18 2.08
CA PHE A 189 20.50 -6.34 1.54
C PHE A 189 19.46 -6.03 2.62
N PHE A 190 19.14 -4.74 2.74
CA PHE A 190 18.04 -4.23 3.54
C PHE A 190 17.05 -3.51 2.62
N ARG A 191 15.79 -3.95 2.61
CA ARG A 191 14.71 -3.30 1.89
C ARG A 191 14.34 -1.99 2.58
N MET A 192 14.29 -0.90 1.83
CA MET A 192 13.76 0.37 2.34
C MET A 192 12.23 0.27 2.45
N MET A 193 11.68 0.69 3.59
CA MET A 193 10.24 0.59 3.88
C MET A 193 9.57 1.95 3.66
N GLY A 194 8.60 2.03 2.73
CA GLY A 194 7.70 3.17 2.55
C GLY A 194 8.36 4.51 2.17
N HIS A 195 7.53 5.57 2.08
CA HIS A 195 7.96 6.97 1.95
C HIS A 195 8.40 7.58 3.29
N ASP A 196 8.35 6.82 4.39
CA ASP A 196 8.66 7.33 5.72
C ASP A 196 10.14 7.67 5.82
N GLN A 197 10.37 8.95 6.10
CA GLN A 197 11.65 9.63 6.30
C GLN A 197 12.44 9.10 7.52
N ALA A 198 11.98 8.03 8.18
CA ALA A 198 12.66 7.43 9.32
C ALA A 198 13.93 6.65 8.94
N GLY A 199 14.21 6.44 7.64
CA GLY A 199 15.42 5.79 7.18
C GLY A 199 15.54 4.31 7.58
N ARG A 200 14.45 3.67 8.04
CA ARG A 200 14.49 2.29 8.53
C ARG A 200 14.44 1.32 7.36
N CYS A 201 15.42 0.43 7.30
CA CYS A 201 15.54 -0.57 6.24
C CYS A 201 15.46 -1.97 6.87
N LYS A 202 14.53 -2.82 6.40
CA LYS A 202 14.30 -4.17 6.93
C LYS A 202 15.19 -5.18 6.22
N TYR A 203 15.85 -6.07 6.95
CA TYR A 203 16.69 -7.11 6.36
C TYR A 203 15.88 -8.04 5.43
N VAL A 204 16.45 -8.33 4.25
CA VAL A 204 15.82 -9.24 3.27
C VAL A 204 16.00 -10.69 3.71
N ARG A 205 14.98 -11.22 4.39
CA ARG A 205 14.90 -12.63 4.79
C ARG A 205 14.58 -13.52 3.57
N GLY A 206 15.26 -14.66 3.46
CA GLY A 206 15.01 -15.65 2.39
C GLY A 206 15.76 -15.38 1.08
N GLY A 207 16.53 -14.29 0.98
CA GLY A 207 17.44 -14.05 -0.13
C GLY A 207 16.75 -13.66 -1.46
N VAL A 208 15.47 -13.27 -1.46
CA VAL A 208 14.80 -12.84 -2.70
C VAL A 208 14.78 -11.31 -2.80
N LEU A 209 15.33 -10.78 -3.89
CA LEU A 209 15.33 -9.36 -4.25
C LEU A 209 14.36 -9.12 -5.39
N TYR A 210 13.73 -7.96 -5.41
CA TYR A 210 12.72 -7.58 -6.38
C TYR A 210 13.12 -6.34 -7.16
N THR A 211 12.72 -6.29 -8.43
CA THR A 211 12.89 -5.09 -9.26
C THR A 211 12.12 -3.90 -8.69
N ASN A 212 12.48 -2.66 -9.04
CA ASN A 212 11.77 -1.43 -8.66
C ASN A 212 11.59 -1.21 -7.15
N ILE A 213 12.39 -1.89 -6.32
CA ILE A 213 12.47 -1.68 -4.88
C ILE A 213 13.83 -1.05 -4.56
N LYS A 214 13.84 -0.07 -3.65
CA LYS A 214 15.07 0.51 -3.12
C LYS A 214 15.62 -0.37 -1.99
N TYR A 215 16.93 -0.61 -2.04
CA TYR A 215 17.67 -1.38 -1.07
C TYR A 215 18.84 -0.56 -0.54
N VAL A 216 19.16 -0.75 0.73
CA VAL A 216 20.46 -0.44 1.29
C VAL A 216 21.29 -1.71 1.32
N VAL A 217 22.43 -1.69 0.67
CA VAL A 217 23.37 -2.82 0.60
C VAL A 217 24.59 -2.48 1.41
N VAL A 218 24.97 -3.36 2.33
CA VAL A 218 26.10 -3.14 3.22
C VAL A 218 27.19 -4.20 3.02
N PHE A 219 28.43 -3.72 2.97
CA PHE A 219 29.65 -4.51 2.86
C PHE A 219 30.57 -4.23 4.05
N PRO A 220 31.11 -5.25 4.72
CA PRO A 220 32.22 -5.04 5.64
C PRO A 220 33.48 -4.63 4.86
N LEU A 221 34.09 -3.50 5.25
CA LEU A 221 35.39 -3.07 4.74
C LEU A 221 36.48 -3.97 5.32
N LYS A 222 36.76 -5.10 4.68
CA LYS A 222 38.04 -5.80 4.91
C LYS A 222 39.14 -5.04 4.15
N LYS A 223 40.31 -4.88 4.79
CA LYS A 223 41.48 -4.24 4.16
C LYS A 223 41.72 -4.92 2.80
N SER A 224 41.72 -4.10 1.75
CA SER A 224 42.11 -4.43 0.37
C SER A 224 41.36 -5.59 -0.31
N SER A 225 40.16 -5.35 -0.82
CA SER A 225 39.74 -5.77 -2.17
C SER A 225 38.24 -5.61 -2.35
N LEU A 226 37.84 -4.55 -3.05
CA LEU A 226 36.69 -4.58 -3.95
C LEU A 226 36.80 -3.38 -4.89
N LYS A 227 37.39 -3.64 -6.05
CA LYS A 227 37.20 -2.81 -7.25
C LYS A 227 35.72 -2.86 -7.60
N ASN A 228 34.92 -1.99 -6.99
CA ASN A 228 33.47 -1.88 -7.11
C ASN A 228 32.97 -1.38 -8.48
N GLN A 229 33.82 -1.30 -9.50
CA GLN A 229 33.41 -0.80 -10.82
C GLN A 229 32.40 -1.70 -11.54
N PHE A 230 32.46 -3.03 -11.35
CA PHE A 230 31.49 -3.95 -11.98
C PHE A 230 30.10 -3.89 -11.35
N LEU A 231 29.98 -3.44 -10.10
CA LEU A 231 28.69 -3.35 -9.38
C LEU A 231 27.89 -2.12 -9.82
N LEU A 232 28.55 -1.03 -10.16
CA LEU A 232 27.90 0.24 -10.51
C LEU A 232 27.09 0.17 -11.82
N ASN A 233 27.41 -0.77 -12.72
CA ASN A 233 26.76 -0.84 -14.04
C ASN A 233 25.49 -1.70 -14.07
N GLU A 234 25.33 -2.64 -13.14
CA GLU A 234 24.18 -3.57 -13.11
C GLU A 234 23.07 -3.11 -12.14
N PHE A 235 23.39 -2.16 -11.25
CA PHE A 235 22.45 -1.57 -10.30
C PHE A 235 22.28 -0.08 -10.57
N ASP A 236 21.07 0.43 -10.32
CA ASP A 236 20.82 1.88 -10.32
C ASP A 236 21.18 2.41 -8.92
N VAL A 237 22.39 2.96 -8.78
CA VAL A 237 22.95 3.41 -7.50
C VAL A 237 22.66 4.89 -7.28
N GLU A 238 21.99 5.20 -6.17
CA GLU A 238 21.57 6.55 -5.78
C GLU A 238 22.58 7.22 -4.83
N ASP A 239 23.13 6.46 -3.87
CA ASP A 239 24.05 6.98 -2.85
C ASP A 239 25.06 5.90 -2.43
N THR A 240 26.25 6.33 -1.99
CA THR A 240 27.30 5.46 -1.44
C THR A 240 27.96 6.16 -0.26
N PHE A 241 28.07 5.45 0.86
CA PHE A 241 28.57 6.02 2.11
C PHE A 241 29.44 5.02 2.88
N GLU A 242 30.39 5.53 3.66
CA GLU A 242 31.17 4.75 4.61
C GLU A 242 30.70 5.05 6.04
N PHE A 243 30.71 4.04 6.90
CA PHE A 243 30.34 4.20 8.30
C PHE A 243 31.06 3.21 9.21
N LYS A 244 31.11 3.53 10.50
CA LYS A 244 31.66 2.66 11.54
C LYS A 244 30.60 2.36 12.58
N THR A 245 30.38 1.09 12.86
CA THR A 245 29.47 0.62 13.92
C THR A 245 29.92 -0.74 14.40
N MET A 246 29.58 -1.13 15.63
CA MET A 246 29.96 -2.43 16.19
C MET A 246 31.48 -2.73 16.09
N ASP A 247 32.31 -1.71 16.24
CA ASP A 247 33.78 -1.73 16.06
C ASP A 247 34.29 -2.14 14.68
N MET A 248 33.41 -2.18 13.68
CA MET A 248 33.71 -2.54 12.30
C MET A 248 33.47 -1.34 11.37
N ARG A 249 34.21 -1.27 10.26
CA ARG A 249 33.96 -0.31 9.18
C ARG A 249 33.17 -0.99 8.07
N PHE A 250 32.25 -0.24 7.47
CA PHE A 250 31.37 -0.72 6.41
C PHE A 250 31.27 0.30 5.28
N ILE A 251 31.03 -0.19 4.07
CA ILE A 251 30.51 0.59 2.94
C ILE A 251 29.03 0.24 2.80
N GLY A 252 28.18 1.27 2.73
CA GLY A 252 26.77 1.17 2.37
C GLY A 252 26.53 1.77 0.99
N MET A 253 25.57 1.20 0.26
CA MET A 253 25.08 1.72 -1.02
C MET A 253 23.56 1.72 -1.01
N VAL A 254 22.94 2.82 -1.45
CA VAL A 254 21.51 2.88 -1.75
C VAL A 254 21.35 2.57 -3.24
N LEU A 255 20.65 1.50 -3.58
CA LEU A 255 20.48 1.08 -4.96
C LEU A 255 19.10 0.48 -5.25
N SER A 256 18.74 0.41 -6.52
CA SER A 256 17.56 -0.30 -7.00
C SER A 256 17.88 -1.17 -8.21
N ILE A 257 17.07 -2.22 -8.41
CA ILE A 257 17.19 -3.10 -9.58
C ILE A 257 16.09 -2.71 -10.57
N LYS A 258 16.43 -2.11 -11.71
CA LYS A 258 15.42 -1.74 -12.73
C LYS A 258 15.05 -2.92 -13.62
N TYR A 259 16.06 -3.66 -14.07
CA TYR A 259 15.92 -4.76 -15.02
C TYR A 259 16.77 -5.96 -14.60
N LEU A 260 16.34 -7.17 -14.95
CA LEU A 260 17.06 -8.41 -14.64
C LEU A 260 17.91 -8.84 -15.85
N SER A 261 19.20 -8.48 -15.85
CA SER A 261 20.17 -8.98 -16.81
C SER A 261 20.64 -10.39 -16.42
N LYS A 262 21.14 -11.18 -17.39
CA LYS A 262 21.73 -12.50 -17.09
C LYS A 262 22.94 -12.40 -16.14
N ASN A 263 23.74 -11.34 -16.29
CA ASN A 263 24.91 -11.08 -15.46
C ASN A 263 24.50 -10.78 -14.01
N LEU A 264 23.51 -9.89 -13.83
CA LEU A 264 22.99 -9.54 -12.52
C LEU A 264 22.41 -10.76 -11.79
N VAL A 265 21.63 -11.58 -12.49
CA VAL A 265 21.07 -12.81 -11.91
C VAL A 265 22.17 -13.78 -11.48
N SER A 266 23.22 -13.94 -12.28
CA SER A 266 24.39 -14.78 -11.93
C SER A 266 25.15 -14.23 -10.72
N LEU A 267 25.38 -12.91 -10.69
CA LEU A 267 26.04 -12.22 -9.58
C LEU A 267 25.27 -12.38 -8.27
N LEU A 268 23.97 -12.10 -8.28
CA LEU A 268 23.11 -12.25 -7.09
C LEU A 268 23.09 -13.70 -6.62
N LYS A 269 23.05 -14.67 -7.54
CA LYS A 269 23.12 -16.09 -7.21
C LYS A 269 24.43 -16.46 -6.52
N SER A 270 25.56 -15.88 -6.94
CA SER A 270 26.87 -16.08 -6.27
C SER A 270 26.89 -15.55 -4.82
N TRP A 271 26.01 -14.60 -4.50
CA TRP A 271 25.81 -14.09 -3.15
C TRP A 271 24.68 -14.80 -2.39
N ASN A 272 24.15 -15.90 -2.93
CA ASN A 272 22.99 -16.63 -2.42
C ASN A 272 21.68 -15.83 -2.42
N TYR A 273 21.53 -14.87 -3.34
CA TYR A 273 20.28 -14.17 -3.59
C TYR A 273 19.64 -14.61 -4.92
N LYS A 274 18.31 -14.64 -4.94
CA LYS A 274 17.48 -14.77 -6.13
C LYS A 274 16.91 -13.40 -6.47
N ALA A 275 16.78 -13.07 -7.75
CA ALA A 275 16.13 -11.87 -8.21
C ALA A 275 14.81 -12.22 -8.93
N GLU A 276 13.76 -11.47 -8.66
CA GLU A 276 12.45 -11.63 -9.29
C GLU A 276 11.86 -10.28 -9.70
N THR A 277 10.94 -10.30 -10.66
CA THR A 277 10.17 -9.10 -11.01
C THR A 277 9.16 -8.80 -9.91
N SER A 278 9.13 -7.53 -9.51
CA SER A 278 8.16 -7.00 -8.54
C SER A 278 6.74 -7.08 -9.07
N GLU A 279 5.82 -7.42 -8.20
CA GLU A 279 4.38 -7.25 -8.40
C GLU A 279 3.94 -5.89 -7.86
N ALA A 280 2.84 -5.39 -8.39
CA ALA A 280 2.17 -4.16 -7.98
C ALA A 280 0.76 -4.49 -7.44
N LEU A 281 0.39 -3.83 -6.36
CA LEU A 281 -0.91 -3.96 -5.70
C LEU A 281 -1.30 -2.62 -5.10
N THR A 282 -2.44 -2.06 -5.51
CA THR A 282 -2.89 -0.73 -5.09
C THR A 282 -4.40 -0.70 -4.94
N ILE A 283 -4.90 -0.16 -3.83
CA ILE A 283 -6.33 0.14 -3.68
C ILE A 283 -6.64 1.40 -4.48
N LEU A 284 -7.58 1.29 -5.42
CA LEU A 284 -8.03 2.41 -6.26
C LEU A 284 -9.19 3.18 -5.63
N TRP A 285 -10.12 2.47 -5.00
CA TRP A 285 -11.33 3.05 -4.41
C TRP A 285 -12.00 2.08 -3.42
N PRO A 286 -12.72 2.55 -2.39
CA PRO A 286 -12.72 3.93 -1.87
C PRO A 286 -11.38 4.35 -1.27
N PRO A 287 -11.21 5.64 -0.95
CA PRO A 287 -10.06 6.12 -0.20
C PRO A 287 -9.91 5.35 1.11
N THR A 288 -8.67 5.03 1.47
CA THR A 288 -8.33 4.28 2.68
C THR A 288 -7.36 5.08 3.52
N TYR A 289 -7.35 4.84 4.83
CA TYR A 289 -6.34 5.40 5.71
C TYR A 289 -5.51 4.28 6.33
N LEU A 290 -4.20 4.50 6.40
CA LEU A 290 -3.26 3.52 6.93
C LEU A 290 -3.16 3.67 8.45
N THR A 291 -3.30 2.57 9.18
CA THR A 291 -3.00 2.52 10.62
C THR A 291 -2.28 1.20 10.87
N ASP A 292 -1.09 1.22 11.47
CA ASP A 292 -0.28 0.04 11.79
C ASP A 292 -0.08 -0.94 10.62
N ASN A 293 0.24 -0.41 9.43
CA ASN A 293 0.38 -1.15 8.17
C ASN A 293 -0.90 -1.85 7.66
N LYS A 294 -2.06 -1.49 8.21
CA LYS A 294 -3.37 -1.97 7.75
C LYS A 294 -4.14 -0.84 7.09
N CYS A 295 -4.72 -1.12 5.93
CA CYS A 295 -5.61 -0.22 5.22
C CYS A 295 -7.00 -0.31 5.82
N ASN A 296 -7.47 0.77 6.45
CA ASN A 296 -8.80 0.83 7.01
C ASN A 296 -9.77 1.37 5.99
N VAL A 297 -10.90 0.68 5.82
CA VAL A 297 -11.91 1.00 4.83
C VAL A 297 -13.29 1.04 5.48
N ASN A 298 -14.02 2.11 5.22
CA ASN A 298 -15.43 2.25 5.59
C ASN A 298 -16.32 2.01 4.37
N ALA A 299 -16.31 0.78 3.85
CA ALA A 299 -17.14 0.34 2.74
C ALA A 299 -17.22 -1.19 2.71
N ASP A 300 -18.24 -1.72 2.04
CA ASP A 300 -18.42 -3.18 1.87
C ASP A 300 -17.54 -3.76 0.76
N TYR A 301 -16.98 -2.93 -0.11
CA TYR A 301 -16.16 -3.39 -1.22
C TYR A 301 -15.07 -2.38 -1.58
N ILE A 302 -14.05 -2.88 -2.26
CA ILE A 302 -12.94 -2.09 -2.81
C ILE A 302 -12.70 -2.45 -4.28
N TYR A 303 -12.12 -1.50 -5.02
CA TYR A 303 -11.48 -1.74 -6.29
C TYR A 303 -9.97 -1.76 -6.09
N VAL A 304 -9.33 -2.82 -6.57
CA VAL A 304 -7.90 -3.04 -6.41
C VAL A 304 -7.29 -3.25 -7.79
N TYR A 305 -6.21 -2.52 -8.05
CA TYR A 305 -5.28 -2.83 -9.13
C TYR A 305 -4.27 -3.88 -8.65
N SER A 306 -4.09 -4.96 -9.42
CA SER A 306 -3.05 -5.95 -9.17
C SER A 306 -2.36 -6.36 -10.48
N SER A 307 -1.03 -6.46 -10.48
CA SER A 307 -0.27 -7.02 -11.62
C SER A 307 -0.39 -8.55 -11.75
N PHE A 308 -1.18 -9.16 -10.87
CA PHE A 308 -1.37 -10.59 -10.76
C PHE A 308 -2.84 -10.91 -10.53
N ASN A 309 -3.23 -12.12 -10.92
CA ASN A 309 -4.58 -12.63 -10.67
C ASN A 309 -4.79 -12.89 -9.17
N LEU A 310 -5.94 -12.47 -8.65
CA LEU A 310 -6.37 -12.82 -7.31
C LEU A 310 -6.88 -14.27 -7.31
N ILE A 311 -6.27 -15.11 -6.48
CA ILE A 311 -6.53 -16.54 -6.39
C ILE A 311 -6.98 -16.81 -4.95
N PRO A 312 -8.28 -17.06 -4.72
CA PRO A 312 -8.83 -17.44 -3.42
C PRO A 312 -8.03 -18.57 -2.79
N LYS A 313 -7.68 -18.43 -1.51
CA LYS A 313 -6.84 -19.37 -0.72
C LYS A 313 -5.41 -19.58 -1.25
N GLY A 314 -5.07 -18.97 -2.38
CA GLY A 314 -3.70 -18.89 -2.87
C GLY A 314 -3.03 -17.66 -2.30
N ASN A 315 -3.48 -16.50 -2.76
CA ASN A 315 -2.85 -15.20 -2.55
C ASN A 315 -3.82 -14.14 -1.95
N THR A 316 -5.04 -14.56 -1.64
CA THR A 316 -6.01 -13.80 -0.86
C THR A 316 -6.90 -14.72 -0.04
N ASN A 317 -7.34 -14.26 1.14
CA ASN A 317 -8.29 -14.97 1.99
C ASN A 317 -9.75 -14.72 1.54
N VAL A 318 -9.96 -13.83 0.58
CA VAL A 318 -11.27 -13.50 0.06
C VAL A 318 -11.81 -14.68 -0.78
N PRO A 319 -13.05 -15.13 -0.53
CA PRO A 319 -13.70 -16.17 -1.33
C PRO A 319 -13.91 -15.77 -2.79
N ARG A 320 -14.03 -16.76 -3.68
CA ARG A 320 -14.13 -16.52 -5.13
C ARG A 320 -15.35 -15.69 -5.51
N GLU A 321 -16.47 -15.94 -4.86
CA GLU A 321 -17.75 -15.25 -5.01
C GLU A 321 -17.68 -13.76 -4.69
N ASN A 322 -16.70 -13.35 -3.87
CA ASN A 322 -16.46 -11.98 -3.47
C ASN A 322 -15.45 -11.26 -4.36
N ILE A 323 -14.89 -11.92 -5.37
CA ILE A 323 -13.93 -11.33 -6.32
C ILE A 323 -14.57 -11.27 -7.70
N ARG A 324 -14.72 -10.06 -8.23
CA ARG A 324 -15.22 -9.81 -9.57
C ARG A 324 -14.18 -9.05 -10.37
N LEU A 325 -13.67 -9.66 -11.44
CA LEU A 325 -12.78 -8.99 -12.37
C LEU A 325 -13.56 -7.93 -13.15
N VAL A 326 -13.09 -6.68 -13.12
CA VAL A 326 -13.70 -5.55 -13.83
C VAL A 326 -12.99 -5.32 -15.15
N THR A 327 -11.65 -5.31 -15.11
CA THR A 327 -10.76 -5.25 -16.28
C THR A 327 -9.55 -6.14 -16.04
N SER A 328 -8.64 -6.26 -17.02
CA SER A 328 -7.48 -7.17 -16.97
C SER A 328 -6.67 -7.12 -15.67
N ASN A 329 -6.53 -5.95 -15.04
CA ASN A 329 -5.76 -5.78 -13.81
C ASN A 329 -6.56 -5.14 -12.66
N VAL A 330 -7.88 -4.92 -12.83
CA VAL A 330 -8.71 -4.31 -11.79
C VAL A 330 -9.79 -5.28 -11.34
N SER A 331 -9.80 -5.58 -10.04
CA SER A 331 -10.79 -6.43 -9.41
C SER A 331 -11.62 -5.65 -8.40
N ARG A 332 -12.94 -5.86 -8.41
CA ARG A 332 -13.83 -5.48 -7.32
C ARG A 332 -13.85 -6.62 -6.29
N ILE A 333 -13.61 -6.28 -5.04
CA ILE A 333 -13.50 -7.22 -3.93
C ILE A 333 -14.53 -6.83 -2.88
N ASN A 334 -15.46 -7.72 -2.57
CA ASN A 334 -16.32 -7.56 -1.40
C ASN A 334 -15.52 -7.93 -0.15
N LEU A 335 -15.45 -7.01 0.80
CA LEU A 335 -14.59 -7.09 1.97
C LEU A 335 -15.18 -8.03 3.03
N LEU A 336 -14.28 -8.83 3.62
CA LEU A 336 -14.50 -9.48 4.91
C LEU A 336 -14.18 -8.47 6.03
N PRO A 337 -14.47 -8.79 7.32
CA PRO A 337 -13.98 -7.97 8.44
C PRO A 337 -12.48 -7.68 8.33
N GLN A 338 -11.70 -8.68 7.91
CA GLN A 338 -10.31 -8.52 7.51
C GLN A 338 -10.04 -9.27 6.19
N SER A 339 -9.65 -8.52 5.16
CA SER A 339 -9.26 -9.06 3.86
C SER A 339 -7.76 -8.93 3.67
N ILE A 340 -7.11 -10.00 3.23
CA ILE A 340 -5.65 -10.05 3.03
C ILE A 340 -5.39 -10.36 1.57
N ILE A 341 -4.50 -9.60 0.93
CA ILE A 341 -4.06 -9.83 -0.45
C ILE A 341 -2.55 -9.68 -0.49
N PHE A 342 -1.84 -10.66 -1.03
CA PHE A 342 -0.41 -10.55 -1.21
C PHE A 342 0.12 -11.40 -2.34
N LYS A 343 1.21 -10.98 -2.97
CA LYS A 343 2.04 -11.79 -3.86
C LYS A 343 3.44 -11.20 -3.92
N LYS A 344 4.47 -12.02 -3.71
CA LYS A 344 5.88 -11.58 -3.70
C LYS A 344 6.09 -10.37 -2.77
N ASN A 345 6.50 -9.22 -3.32
CA ASN A 345 6.78 -7.98 -2.60
C ASN A 345 5.54 -7.13 -2.27
N ALA A 346 4.39 -7.47 -2.84
CA ALA A 346 3.16 -6.69 -2.74
C ALA A 346 2.24 -7.35 -1.70
N GLU A 347 1.84 -6.60 -0.68
CA GLU A 347 0.98 -7.08 0.41
C GLU A 347 0.11 -5.92 0.90
N ILE A 348 -1.18 -6.18 1.08
CA ILE A 348 -2.14 -5.27 1.67
C ILE A 348 -3.05 -6.06 2.61
N ILE A 349 -3.16 -5.59 3.85
CA ILE A 349 -4.16 -6.04 4.82
C ILE A 349 -5.22 -4.95 4.89
N ILE A 350 -6.47 -5.29 4.58
CA ILE A 350 -7.62 -4.39 4.66
C ILE A 350 -8.47 -4.77 5.88
N GLU A 351 -8.71 -3.80 6.76
CA GLU A 351 -9.70 -3.93 7.83
C GLU A 351 -10.95 -3.13 7.48
N LYS A 352 -12.08 -3.81 7.47
CA LYS A 352 -13.38 -3.15 7.36
C LYS A 352 -13.71 -2.58 8.73
N LYS A 353 -13.74 -1.24 8.81
CA LYS A 353 -14.19 -0.53 10.00
C LYS A 353 -15.55 0.06 9.72
N ASP A 354 -16.54 -0.38 10.49
CA ASP A 354 -17.78 0.37 10.62
C ASP A 354 -17.40 1.75 11.14
N SER A 355 -17.94 2.78 10.50
CA SER A 355 -17.65 4.19 10.73
C SER A 355 -17.18 4.43 12.17
N ILE A 356 -15.87 4.64 12.34
CA ILE A 356 -15.39 5.31 13.54
C ILE A 356 -16.23 6.57 13.56
N THR A 357 -17.08 6.72 14.57
CA THR A 357 -17.49 8.02 15.03
C THR A 357 -16.19 8.70 15.41
N PHE A 358 -15.49 9.23 14.40
CA PHE A 358 -14.73 10.44 14.59
C PHE A 358 -15.72 11.29 15.33
N ASN A 359 -15.40 11.64 16.57
CA ASN A 359 -15.93 12.84 17.17
C ASN A 359 -15.66 13.90 16.12
N LYS A 360 -16.62 14.08 15.21
CA LYS A 360 -16.64 15.15 14.25
C LYS A 360 -16.72 16.33 15.19
N LYS A 361 -15.57 16.86 15.59
CA LYS A 361 -15.41 18.30 15.55
C LYS A 361 -15.77 18.62 14.12
N HIS A 362 -17.07 18.83 13.90
CA HIS A 362 -17.62 19.38 12.69
C HIS A 362 -16.84 20.67 12.55
N ILE A 363 -15.77 20.65 11.76
CA ILE A 363 -15.24 21.88 11.22
C ILE A 363 -16.40 22.33 10.35
N GLN A 364 -17.22 23.25 10.88
CA GLN A 364 -18.34 23.81 10.15
C GLN A 364 -17.73 24.49 8.93
N SER A 365 -17.86 23.83 7.78
CA SER A 365 -17.55 24.45 6.52
C SER A 365 -18.67 25.43 6.19
N TYR A 366 -18.29 26.63 5.74
CA TYR A 366 -19.25 27.59 5.22
C TYR A 366 -18.98 27.83 3.74
N ALA A 367 -20.07 27.96 2.99
CA ALA A 367 -20.03 28.32 1.58
C ALA A 367 -20.24 29.83 1.45
N ARG A 368 -19.44 30.48 0.60
CA ARG A 368 -19.55 31.89 0.26
C ARG A 368 -19.73 32.03 -1.25
N LYS A 369 -20.69 32.86 -1.66
CA LYS A 369 -20.83 33.27 -3.06
C LYS A 369 -19.97 34.50 -3.31
N ALA A 370 -19.19 34.50 -4.39
CA ALA A 370 -18.39 35.65 -4.81
C ALA A 370 -18.06 35.56 -6.31
N ASN A 371 -18.12 36.68 -7.02
CA ASN A 371 -17.66 36.77 -8.41
C ASN A 371 -16.15 37.07 -8.50
N VAL A 372 -15.61 37.71 -7.46
CA VAL A 372 -14.18 37.98 -7.31
C VAL A 372 -13.77 37.57 -5.92
N PHE A 373 -12.76 36.72 -5.82
CA PHE A 373 -12.17 36.27 -4.56
C PHE A 373 -10.73 36.76 -4.44
N LYS A 374 -10.45 37.54 -3.40
CA LYS A 374 -9.08 37.89 -3.02
C LYS A 374 -8.65 36.98 -1.88
N VAL A 375 -7.55 36.25 -2.08
CA VAL A 375 -7.04 35.27 -1.11
C VAL A 375 -6.57 36.00 0.16
N PRO A 376 -7.21 35.76 1.31
CA PRO A 376 -6.84 36.40 2.56
C PRO A 376 -5.56 35.80 3.17
N GLU A 377 -4.95 36.53 4.11
CA GLU A 377 -3.85 36.05 4.93
C GLU A 377 -4.38 35.52 6.28
N ASP A 378 -5.20 34.47 6.22
CA ASP A 378 -5.88 33.89 7.38
C ASP A 378 -5.30 32.54 7.83
N GLY A 379 -4.15 32.16 7.27
CA GLY A 379 -3.46 30.91 7.56
C GLY A 379 -4.09 29.66 6.91
N LEU A 380 -5.07 29.83 6.02
CA LEU A 380 -5.64 28.74 5.22
C LEU A 380 -4.87 28.56 3.90
N SER A 381 -4.85 27.32 3.40
CA SER A 381 -4.35 27.00 2.06
C SER A 381 -5.52 26.92 1.09
N TYR A 382 -5.54 27.78 0.07
CA TYR A 382 -6.62 27.84 -0.91
C TYR A 382 -6.25 27.16 -2.22
N PHE A 383 -7.19 26.41 -2.79
CA PHE A 383 -7.04 25.76 -4.09
C PHE A 383 -8.25 26.06 -4.98
N MET A 384 -8.00 26.42 -6.23
CA MET A 384 -9.01 26.61 -7.26
C MET A 384 -9.12 25.34 -8.11
N PHE A 385 -10.36 24.89 -8.28
CA PHE A 385 -10.79 23.79 -9.12
C PHE A 385 -11.54 24.39 -10.31
N ASN A 386 -11.17 24.00 -11.52
CA ASN A 386 -11.86 24.36 -12.76
C ASN A 386 -11.67 23.26 -13.82
N CYS A 387 -12.17 23.48 -15.04
CA CYS A 387 -12.04 22.54 -16.15
C CYS A 387 -10.59 22.23 -16.59
N TYR A 388 -9.62 23.05 -16.19
CA TYR A 388 -8.19 22.86 -16.46
C TYR A 388 -7.45 22.12 -15.34
N GLY A 389 -8.13 21.79 -14.23
CA GLY A 389 -7.59 21.03 -13.12
C GLY A 389 -7.57 21.81 -11.80
N VAL A 390 -6.56 21.54 -10.96
CA VAL A 390 -6.43 22.10 -9.61
C VAL A 390 -5.18 22.95 -9.52
N SER A 391 -5.32 24.18 -9.00
CA SER A 391 -4.21 25.11 -8.79
C SER A 391 -4.22 25.68 -7.38
N GLN A 392 -3.05 25.77 -6.76
CA GLN A 392 -2.91 26.42 -5.45
C GLN A 392 -2.90 27.94 -5.63
N LEU A 393 -3.64 28.65 -4.77
CA LEU A 393 -3.71 30.10 -4.78
C LEU A 393 -2.74 30.70 -3.75
N THR A 394 -2.10 31.81 -4.10
CA THR A 394 -1.17 32.53 -3.22
C THR A 394 -1.88 33.65 -2.46
N VAL A 395 -1.35 34.00 -1.29
CA VAL A 395 -1.89 35.10 -0.47
C VAL A 395 -1.91 36.40 -1.28
N ASN A 396 -3.00 37.17 -1.16
CA ASN A 396 -3.29 38.39 -1.93
C ASN A 396 -3.54 38.21 -3.43
N GLN A 397 -3.53 36.98 -3.96
CA GLN A 397 -3.96 36.72 -5.32
C GLN A 397 -5.45 37.06 -5.48
N THR A 398 -5.79 37.72 -6.58
CA THR A 398 -7.18 38.01 -6.95
C THR A 398 -7.60 37.06 -8.06
N VAL A 399 -8.72 36.36 -7.85
CA VAL A 399 -9.25 35.34 -8.75
C VAL A 399 -10.68 35.71 -9.14
N TYR A 400 -10.95 35.65 -10.44
CA TYR A 400 -12.30 35.84 -10.99
C TYR A 400 -12.97 34.47 -11.12
N MET A 401 -14.17 34.35 -10.57
CA MET A 401 -14.91 33.09 -10.53
C MET A 401 -15.69 32.90 -11.84
N THR A 402 -15.58 31.72 -12.43
CA THR A 402 -16.41 31.22 -13.53
C THR A 402 -17.47 30.24 -13.03
N PRO A 403 -18.50 29.90 -13.83
CA PRO A 403 -19.59 29.03 -13.37
C PRO A 403 -19.11 27.64 -12.95
N ASP A 404 -18.08 27.13 -13.64
CA ASP A 404 -17.48 25.82 -13.38
C ASP A 404 -16.31 25.89 -12.38
N SER A 405 -16.08 27.03 -11.74
CA SER A 405 -14.98 27.21 -10.80
C SER A 405 -15.43 27.09 -9.35
N LEU A 406 -14.61 26.39 -8.56
CA LEU A 406 -14.79 26.20 -7.13
C LEU A 406 -13.46 26.48 -6.43
N ILE A 407 -13.46 27.31 -5.40
CA ILE A 407 -12.28 27.47 -4.53
C ILE A 407 -12.57 26.77 -3.20
N ILE A 408 -11.61 25.97 -2.72
CA ILE A 408 -11.67 25.31 -1.42
C ILE A 408 -10.49 25.78 -0.57
N GLY A 409 -10.79 26.27 0.64
CA GLY A 409 -9.77 26.60 1.64
C GLY A 409 -9.62 25.50 2.68
N TYR A 410 -8.38 25.12 2.97
CA TYR A 410 -8.02 24.02 3.86
C TYR A 410 -7.28 24.50 5.10
N LYS A 411 -7.59 23.88 6.23
CA LYS A 411 -6.86 24.00 7.50
C LYS A 411 -6.39 22.60 7.92
N HIS A 412 -5.08 22.40 8.04
CA HIS A 412 -4.49 21.09 8.35
C HIS A 412 -5.03 19.94 7.47
N ASN A 413 -5.11 20.16 6.15
CA ASN A 413 -5.66 19.23 5.15
C ASN A 413 -7.17 18.91 5.25
N TYR A 414 -7.92 19.61 6.12
CA TYR A 414 -9.38 19.53 6.16
C TYR A 414 -10.01 20.73 5.46
N PRO A 415 -11.01 20.54 4.59
CA PRO A 415 -11.72 21.64 3.93
C PRO A 415 -12.57 22.42 4.95
N VAL A 416 -12.46 23.75 4.93
CA VAL A 416 -13.11 24.65 5.91
C VAL A 416 -13.96 25.72 5.22
N THR A 417 -13.66 26.08 3.98
CA THR A 417 -14.43 27.10 3.26
C THR A 417 -14.58 26.72 1.80
N TYR A 418 -15.74 27.02 1.22
CA TYR A 418 -16.04 26.83 -0.19
C TYR A 418 -16.44 28.18 -0.78
N ILE A 419 -15.82 28.58 -1.88
CA ILE A 419 -16.20 29.78 -2.63
C ILE A 419 -16.70 29.36 -4.00
N VAL A 420 -17.94 29.71 -4.31
CA VAL A 420 -18.60 29.45 -5.59
C VAL A 420 -18.98 30.77 -6.24
N GLN A 421 -19.14 30.77 -7.57
CA GLN A 421 -19.63 31.96 -8.26
C GLN A 421 -21.03 32.33 -7.75
N ASP A 422 -21.30 33.64 -7.69
CA ASP A 422 -22.67 34.08 -7.48
C ASP A 422 -23.49 33.78 -8.74
N GLU A 423 -24.74 33.34 -8.57
CA GLU A 423 -25.58 32.99 -9.72
C GLU A 423 -25.88 34.28 -10.50
N HIS A 424 -25.19 34.48 -11.63
CA HIS A 424 -25.62 35.49 -12.57
C HIS A 424 -26.96 35.06 -13.15
N HIS A 425 -27.97 35.91 -12.97
CA HIS A 425 -29.23 35.80 -13.68
C HIS A 425 -28.91 35.88 -15.19
N VAL A 426 -28.88 34.75 -15.87
CA VAL A 426 -28.72 34.71 -17.33
C VAL A 426 -29.99 35.37 -17.90
N LYS A 427 -29.85 36.59 -18.42
CA LYS A 427 -30.96 37.30 -19.06
C LYS A 427 -31.46 36.44 -20.22
N CYS A 428 -32.75 36.13 -20.24
CA CYS A 428 -33.37 35.31 -21.28
C CYS A 428 -34.62 36.00 -21.85
N GLY A 429 -34.98 35.65 -23.08
CA GLY A 429 -36.17 36.19 -23.76
C GLY A 429 -36.18 37.73 -23.80
N ASN A 430 -37.23 38.35 -23.26
CA ASN A 430 -37.45 39.80 -23.30
C ASN A 430 -36.30 40.60 -22.66
N GLU A 431 -35.73 40.10 -21.57
CA GLU A 431 -34.64 40.81 -20.88
C GLU A 431 -33.38 40.86 -21.75
N LEU A 432 -33.09 39.75 -22.44
CA LEU A 432 -31.97 39.65 -23.37
C LEU A 432 -32.19 40.53 -24.60
N LEU A 433 -33.38 40.48 -25.21
CA LEU A 433 -33.72 41.32 -26.36
C LEU A 433 -33.58 42.82 -26.03
N ASN A 434 -34.13 43.25 -24.90
CA ASN A 434 -34.06 44.65 -24.48
C ASN A 434 -32.62 45.09 -24.17
N ASP A 435 -31.82 44.21 -23.59
CA ASP A 435 -30.40 44.47 -23.31
C ASP A 435 -29.59 44.65 -24.61
N ILE A 436 -29.80 43.75 -25.58
CA ILE A 436 -29.15 43.84 -26.90
C ILE A 436 -29.55 45.16 -27.58
N LEU A 437 -30.84 45.51 -27.60
CA LEU A 437 -31.31 46.73 -28.24
C LEU A 437 -30.82 48.01 -27.53
N ALA A 438 -30.62 47.96 -26.21
CA ALA A 438 -30.09 49.10 -25.45
C ALA A 438 -28.59 49.33 -25.70
N HIS A 439 -27.80 48.26 -25.78
CA HIS A 439 -26.33 48.34 -25.80
C HIS A 439 -25.70 48.16 -27.18
N TYR A 440 -26.36 47.47 -28.11
CA TYR A 440 -25.88 47.25 -29.47
C TYR A 440 -26.77 47.96 -30.48
N LYS A 441 -26.31 49.07 -31.06
CA LYS A 441 -27.08 49.89 -32.01
C LYS A 441 -26.85 49.56 -33.49
N LYS A 442 -26.08 48.51 -33.80
CA LYS A 442 -25.73 48.15 -35.18
C LYS A 442 -26.92 47.46 -35.86
N THR A 443 -27.38 48.03 -36.97
CA THR A 443 -28.50 47.50 -37.77
C THR A 443 -28.04 47.21 -39.20
N GLU A 444 -28.67 46.24 -39.84
CA GLU A 444 -28.54 45.90 -41.25
C GLU A 444 -29.91 45.91 -41.94
N ASN A 445 -29.94 45.87 -43.27
CA ASN A 445 -31.20 45.80 -44.02
C ASN A 445 -31.88 44.47 -43.75
N PHE A 446 -33.19 44.53 -43.48
CA PHE A 446 -33.98 43.33 -43.27
C PHE A 446 -34.14 42.56 -44.59
N ASP A 447 -33.89 41.26 -44.54
CA ASP A 447 -33.99 40.34 -45.68
C ASP A 447 -34.67 39.05 -45.20
N GLU A 448 -35.93 38.90 -45.57
CA GLU A 448 -36.78 37.78 -45.14
C GLU A 448 -36.24 36.43 -45.62
N SER A 449 -35.52 36.40 -46.76
CA SER A 449 -34.95 35.16 -47.31
C SER A 449 -33.87 34.53 -46.43
N LYS A 450 -33.33 35.29 -45.47
CA LYS A 450 -32.28 34.85 -44.55
C LYS A 450 -32.82 34.34 -43.21
N ILE A 451 -34.13 34.32 -43.00
CA ILE A 451 -34.74 33.95 -41.72
C ILE A 451 -35.58 32.68 -41.88
N ASP A 452 -35.22 31.61 -41.18
CA ASP A 452 -36.03 30.39 -41.12
C ASP A 452 -37.22 30.59 -40.18
N GLN A 453 -38.39 30.87 -40.77
CA GLN A 453 -39.63 31.15 -40.02
C GLN A 453 -40.17 29.94 -39.24
N ASN A 454 -39.71 28.72 -39.53
CA ASN A 454 -40.25 27.49 -38.92
C ASN A 454 -39.71 27.20 -37.50
N ARG A 455 -38.73 27.97 -37.01
CA ARG A 455 -38.06 27.73 -35.71
C ARG A 455 -38.07 28.94 -34.77
N LEU A 456 -38.94 29.92 -35.02
CA LEU A 456 -38.94 31.17 -34.28
C LEU A 456 -39.78 31.09 -33.00
N SER A 457 -39.25 31.60 -31.90
CA SER A 457 -40.03 31.86 -30.69
C SER A 457 -41.10 32.94 -30.94
N THR A 458 -42.12 33.01 -30.08
CA THR A 458 -43.15 34.05 -30.16
C THR A 458 -42.55 35.45 -30.04
N LEU A 459 -41.45 35.58 -29.29
CA LEU A 459 -40.72 36.82 -29.12
C LEU A 459 -39.96 37.21 -30.38
N ALA A 460 -39.22 36.26 -30.97
CA ALA A 460 -38.49 36.46 -32.23
C ALA A 460 -39.46 36.85 -33.36
N LEU A 461 -40.63 36.21 -33.44
CA LEU A 461 -41.69 36.55 -34.40
C LEU A 461 -42.20 37.99 -34.23
N GLN A 462 -42.43 38.43 -33.00
CA GLN A 462 -42.87 39.80 -32.74
C GLN A 462 -41.81 40.84 -33.11
N TYR A 463 -40.54 40.53 -32.88
CA TYR A 463 -39.43 41.40 -33.26
C TYR A 463 -39.23 41.47 -34.77
N ILE A 464 -39.29 40.32 -35.46
CA ILE A 464 -39.18 40.23 -36.92
C ILE A 464 -40.29 41.01 -37.61
N LYS A 465 -41.54 40.91 -37.14
CA LYS A 465 -42.66 41.70 -37.68
C LYS A 465 -42.44 43.21 -37.57
N LYS A 466 -41.78 43.68 -36.51
CA LYS A 466 -41.38 45.10 -36.39
C LYS A 466 -40.28 45.46 -37.40
N CYS A 467 -39.29 44.58 -37.57
CA CYS A 467 -38.20 44.77 -38.51
C CYS A 467 -38.65 44.75 -39.98
N GLU A 468 -39.69 43.99 -40.31
CA GLU A 468 -40.33 43.96 -41.63
C GLU A 468 -40.93 45.33 -41.99
N ILE A 469 -41.58 45.99 -41.02
CA ILE A 469 -42.13 47.33 -41.17
C ILE A 469 -41.02 48.38 -41.25
N ASP A 470 -40.01 48.28 -40.39
CA ASP A 470 -38.92 49.26 -40.29
C ASP A 470 -37.83 49.09 -41.38
N GLY A 471 -37.85 47.97 -42.10
CA GLY A 471 -36.87 47.61 -43.14
C GLY A 471 -35.46 47.33 -42.63
N LYS A 472 -35.27 47.26 -41.31
CA LYS A 472 -33.97 47.11 -40.64
C LYS A 472 -34.05 46.13 -39.48
N ILE A 473 -32.99 45.35 -39.30
CA ILE A 473 -32.84 44.41 -38.18
C ILE A 473 -31.53 44.66 -37.45
N ASN A 474 -31.53 44.48 -36.12
CA ASN A 474 -30.30 44.51 -35.35
C ASN A 474 -29.45 43.28 -35.65
N THR A 475 -28.17 43.49 -36.01
CA THR A 475 -27.28 42.42 -36.44
C THR A 475 -27.06 41.35 -35.37
N VAL A 476 -27.03 41.76 -34.10
CA VAL A 476 -26.84 40.83 -32.97
C VAL A 476 -28.13 40.07 -32.70
N VAL A 477 -29.28 40.76 -32.72
CA VAL A 477 -30.58 40.09 -32.53
C VAL A 477 -30.83 39.05 -33.62
N ARG A 478 -30.46 39.34 -34.89
CA ARG A 478 -30.56 38.36 -35.98
C ARG A 478 -29.77 37.09 -35.67
N HIS A 479 -28.53 37.23 -35.22
CA HIS A 479 -27.67 36.09 -34.90
C HIS A 479 -28.25 35.24 -33.75
N TYR A 480 -28.76 35.88 -32.71
CA TYR A 480 -29.39 35.18 -31.59
C TYR A 480 -30.69 34.47 -32.01
N ILE A 481 -31.43 35.00 -32.98
CA ILE A 481 -32.58 34.34 -33.59
C ILE A 481 -32.14 33.11 -34.41
N GLU A 482 -31.08 33.23 -35.22
CA GLU A 482 -30.52 32.12 -36.01
C GLU A 482 -30.01 30.97 -35.12
N GLU A 483 -29.43 31.30 -33.96
CA GLU A 483 -28.93 30.32 -32.97
C GLU A 483 -30.05 29.74 -32.07
N GLY A 484 -31.29 30.24 -32.18
CA GLY A 484 -32.42 29.79 -31.37
C GLY A 484 -32.33 30.19 -29.89
N LEU A 485 -31.60 31.27 -29.59
CA LEU A 485 -31.35 31.79 -28.24
C LEU A 485 -32.37 32.87 -27.81
N LEU A 486 -33.29 33.26 -28.70
CA LEU A 486 -34.36 34.25 -28.49
C LEU A 486 -35.76 33.70 -28.77
#